data_AF-A0A1E4XGZ7-F1
#
_entry.id   AF-A0A1E4XGZ7-F1
#
_cell.length_a   1.000
_cell.length_b   1.000
_cell.length_c   1.000
_cell.angle_alpha   90.00
_cell.angle_beta   90.00
_cell.angle_gamma   90.00
#
_symmetry.space_group_name_H-M   'P 1'
#
loop_
_entity.id
_entity.type
_entity.pdbx_description
1 polymer ?
#
loop_
_entity_poly.entity_id
_entity_poly.type
_entity_poly.pdbx_seq_one_letter_code
_entity_poly.pdbx_strand_id
1 'polypeptide(L)'
;MVTHFKVAGHLACGHHGTDLPSSTELNRVKCRTCRNTDAYKEARRTQRNAARRTARKAKTSTAIDWRSAWTQRLTDLPGLQRLPRGFSGQPFV
;
A
#
# COMPACT_ATOMS: atom_id res chain seq x y z
N MET A 1 -25.04 27.21 -5.30
CA MET A 1 -23.57 27.21 -5.10
C MET A 1 -23.07 25.76 -5.17
N VAL A 2 -22.19 25.43 -6.11
CA VAL A 2 -21.69 24.06 -6.31
C VAL A 2 -20.21 24.03 -5.95
N THR A 3 -19.79 23.17 -5.03
CA THR A 3 -18.36 23.05 -4.66
C THR A 3 -17.64 22.13 -5.63
N HIS A 4 -16.51 22.63 -6.16
CA HIS A 4 -15.65 21.93 -7.12
C HIS A 4 -14.50 21.20 -6.43
N PHE A 5 -13.97 20.17 -7.09
CA PHE A 5 -12.78 19.48 -6.62
C PHE A 5 -11.52 20.22 -7.10
N LYS A 6 -10.66 20.63 -6.16
CA LYS A 6 -9.36 21.26 -6.45
C LYS A 6 -8.26 20.20 -6.38
N VAL A 7 -7.47 20.11 -7.43
CA VAL A 7 -6.30 19.22 -7.52
C VAL A 7 -5.15 20.02 -8.12
N ALA A 8 -3.95 19.94 -7.53
CA ALA A 8 -2.74 20.60 -8.04
C ALA A 8 -2.96 22.06 -8.50
N GLY A 9 -3.65 22.86 -7.70
CA GLY A 9 -3.88 24.29 -7.97
C GLY A 9 -5.04 24.62 -8.92
N HIS A 10 -5.62 23.65 -9.62
CA HIS A 10 -6.71 23.86 -10.59
C HIS A 10 -7.97 23.04 -10.26
N LEU A 11 -9.08 23.38 -10.90
CA LEU A 11 -10.32 22.61 -10.75
C LEU A 11 -10.26 21.37 -11.65
N ALA A 12 -10.60 20.21 -11.10
CA ALA A 12 -10.53 18.95 -11.84
C ALA A 12 -11.51 18.88 -13.02
N CYS A 13 -12.54 19.74 -13.06
CA CYS A 13 -13.49 19.82 -14.17
C CYS A 13 -13.09 20.83 -15.26
N GLY A 14 -11.96 21.54 -15.11
CA GLY A 14 -11.53 22.55 -16.08
C GLY A 14 -12.40 23.80 -16.12
N HIS A 15 -13.25 24.06 -15.13
CA HIS A 15 -13.92 25.37 -15.03
C HIS A 15 -12.92 26.43 -14.56
N HIS A 16 -13.04 27.61 -15.14
CA HIS A 16 -12.19 28.75 -14.85
C HIS A 16 -13.07 29.92 -14.36
N GLY A 17 -12.64 30.55 -13.28
CA GLY A 17 -13.27 31.72 -12.67
C GLY A 17 -12.66 31.96 -11.30
N THR A 18 -12.53 33.24 -10.92
CA THR A 18 -11.79 33.67 -9.72
C THR A 18 -12.45 33.22 -8.42
N ASP A 19 -13.78 33.09 -8.41
CA ASP A 19 -14.57 32.91 -7.19
C ASP A 19 -15.41 31.63 -7.21
N LEU A 20 -14.92 30.56 -7.84
CA LEU A 20 -15.57 29.25 -7.74
C LEU A 20 -15.22 28.59 -6.40
N PRO A 21 -16.21 28.23 -5.57
CA PRO A 21 -15.95 27.53 -4.33
C PRO A 21 -15.35 26.16 -4.63
N SER A 22 -14.15 25.93 -4.11
CA SER A 22 -13.36 24.74 -4.39
C SER A 22 -12.89 24.08 -3.10
N SER A 23 -12.77 22.77 -3.10
CA SER A 23 -12.34 21.98 -1.95
C SER A 23 -11.52 20.79 -2.40
N THR A 24 -10.55 20.41 -1.57
CA THR A 24 -9.82 19.14 -1.66
C THR A 24 -10.54 18.02 -0.90
N GLU A 25 -11.55 18.36 -0.09
CA GLU A 25 -12.33 17.40 0.68
C GLU A 25 -13.43 16.75 -0.18
N LEU A 26 -13.29 15.45 -0.42
CA LEU A 26 -14.19 14.68 -1.30
C LEU A 26 -15.68 14.80 -0.90
N ASN A 27 -15.99 14.85 0.40
CA ASN A 27 -17.37 14.90 0.89
C ASN A 27 -18.07 16.25 0.62
N ARG A 28 -17.28 17.32 0.44
CA ARG A 28 -17.81 18.66 0.15
C ARG A 28 -18.07 18.87 -1.34
N VAL A 29 -17.47 18.07 -2.23
CA VAL A 29 -17.60 18.23 -3.68
C VAL A 29 -19.02 17.86 -4.13
N LYS A 30 -19.72 18.84 -4.71
CA LYS A 30 -21.06 18.67 -5.29
C LYS A 30 -21.06 18.72 -6.83
N CYS A 31 -20.00 19.23 -7.46
CA CYS A 31 -19.90 19.28 -8.92
C CYS A 31 -19.89 17.87 -9.53
N ARG A 32 -20.87 17.58 -10.40
CA ARG A 32 -20.98 16.27 -11.06
C ARG A 32 -19.83 16.00 -12.02
N THR A 33 -19.37 17.01 -12.76
CA THR A 33 -18.22 16.90 -13.66
C THR A 33 -16.94 16.58 -12.88
N CYS A 34 -16.69 17.28 -11.76
CA CYS A 34 -15.57 16.96 -10.88
C CYS A 34 -15.63 15.52 -10.36
N ARG A 35 -16.81 15.03 -9.96
CA ARG A 35 -16.96 13.67 -9.42
C ARG A 35 -16.71 12.57 -10.45
N ASN A 36 -16.82 12.90 -11.75
CA ASN A 36 -16.58 11.95 -12.84
C ASN A 36 -15.15 11.97 -13.38
N THR A 37 -14.31 12.91 -12.96
CA THR A 37 -12.92 12.98 -13.44
C THR A 37 -12.03 11.96 -12.74
N ASP A 38 -10.95 11.56 -13.41
CA ASP A 38 -10.03 10.55 -12.88
C ASP A 38 -9.27 11.06 -11.66
N ALA A 39 -8.96 12.35 -11.59
CA ALA A 39 -8.38 12.98 -10.40
C ALA A 39 -9.24 12.76 -9.15
N TYR A 40 -10.57 12.93 -9.26
CA TYR A 40 -11.48 12.72 -8.12
C TYR A 40 -11.61 11.23 -7.77
N LYS A 41 -11.73 10.36 -8.78
CA LYS A 41 -11.83 8.90 -8.57
C LYS A 41 -10.57 8.36 -7.89
N GLU A 42 -9.39 8.82 -8.31
CA GLU A 42 -8.11 8.41 -7.74
C GLU A 42 -7.94 8.93 -6.31
N ALA A 43 -8.31 10.18 -6.04
CA ALA A 43 -8.34 10.70 -4.67
C ALA A 43 -9.24 9.87 -3.75
N ARG A 44 -10.43 9.48 -4.22
CA ARG A 44 -11.35 8.59 -3.47
C ARG A 44 -10.80 7.17 -3.28
N ARG A 45 -10.11 6.63 -4.28
CA ARG A 45 -9.43 5.33 -4.18
C ARG A 45 -8.28 5.40 -3.18
N THR A 46 -7.48 6.46 -3.24
CA THR A 46 -6.37 6.70 -2.30
C THR A 46 -6.88 6.83 -0.87
N GLN A 47 -7.95 7.59 -0.62
CA GLN A 47 -8.58 7.70 0.70
C GLN A 47 -9.01 6.34 1.25
N ARG A 48 -9.67 5.49 0.44
CA ARG A 48 -10.04 4.12 0.86
C ARG A 48 -8.83 3.23 1.13
N ASN A 49 -7.80 3.33 0.29
CA ASN A 49 -6.60 2.50 0.42
C ASN A 49 -5.67 2.96 1.54
N ALA A 50 -5.76 4.21 2.00
CA ALA A 50 -4.97 4.72 3.11
C ALA A 50 -5.17 3.86 4.38
N ALA A 51 -6.42 3.53 4.71
CA ALA A 51 -6.75 2.65 5.84
C ALA A 51 -6.19 1.22 5.67
N ARG A 52 -6.13 0.71 4.44
CA ARG A 52 -5.53 -0.61 4.15
C ARG A 52 -4.00 -0.57 4.29
N ARG A 53 -3.37 0.54 3.87
CA ARG A 53 -1.92 0.74 3.99
C ARG A 53 -1.50 0.89 5.45
N THR A 54 -2.24 1.61 6.28
CA THR A 54 -1.97 1.72 7.72
C THR A 54 -2.10 0.36 8.41
N ALA A 55 -3.15 -0.41 8.11
CA ALA A 55 -3.32 -1.76 8.64
C ALA A 55 -2.18 -2.72 8.23
N ARG A 56 -1.69 -2.62 6.99
CA ARG A 56 -0.52 -3.39 6.52
C ARG A 56 0.79 -2.95 7.16
N LYS A 57 0.99 -1.64 7.40
CA LYS A 57 2.16 -1.15 8.15
C LYS A 57 2.14 -1.61 9.61
N ALA A 58 0.96 -1.66 10.25
CA ALA A 58 0.85 -2.22 11.60
C ALA A 58 1.13 -3.73 11.61
N LYS A 59 0.62 -4.46 10.61
CA LYS A 59 0.99 -5.85 10.32
C LYS A 59 2.27 -5.93 9.50
N THR A 60 3.32 -5.20 9.90
CA THR A 60 4.65 -5.54 9.38
C THR A 60 4.87 -6.97 9.82
N SER A 61 4.58 -7.93 8.94
CA SER A 61 5.08 -9.28 9.08
C SER A 61 6.55 -9.03 9.24
N THR A 62 7.11 -9.37 10.41
CA THR A 62 8.48 -9.87 10.41
C THR A 62 8.51 -10.77 9.20
N ALA A 63 9.25 -10.38 8.16
CA ALA A 63 9.54 -11.32 7.09
C ALA A 63 10.06 -12.50 7.87
N ILE A 64 9.28 -13.59 7.94
CA ILE A 64 9.72 -14.80 8.60
C ILE A 64 11.04 -15.02 7.90
N ASP A 65 12.14 -14.81 8.63
CA ASP A 65 13.45 -14.89 8.02
C ASP A 65 13.52 -16.34 7.59
N TRP A 66 13.22 -16.55 6.31
CA TRP A 66 12.91 -17.87 5.79
C TRP A 66 14.11 -18.75 6.02
N ARG A 67 15.30 -18.14 6.09
CA ARG A 67 16.56 -18.76 6.48
C ARG A 67 16.52 -19.24 7.93
N SER A 68 16.16 -18.40 8.91
CA SER A 68 15.99 -18.84 10.31
C SER A 68 14.94 -19.95 10.46
N ALA A 69 13.77 -19.81 9.84
CA ALA A 69 12.69 -20.80 9.92
C ALA A 69 13.08 -22.14 9.26
N TRP A 70 13.80 -22.06 8.14
CA TRP A 70 14.34 -23.22 7.45
C TRP A 70 15.47 -23.90 8.23
N THR A 71 16.34 -23.10 8.85
CA THR A 71 17.44 -23.61 9.71
C THR A 71 16.88 -24.36 10.90
N GLN A 72 15.91 -23.77 11.61
CA GLN A 72 15.25 -24.42 12.75
C GLN A 72 14.62 -25.75 12.35
N ARG A 73 13.88 -25.76 11.23
CA ARG A 73 13.28 -26.99 10.69
C ARG A 73 14.30 -28.08 10.38
N LEU A 74 15.47 -27.73 9.85
CA LEU A 74 16.54 -28.69 9.57
C LEU A 74 17.20 -29.22 10.86
N THR A 75 17.31 -28.39 11.89
CA THR A 75 17.80 -28.80 13.21
C THR A 75 16.84 -29.75 13.93
N ASP A 76 15.54 -29.53 13.80
CA ASP A 76 14.51 -30.33 14.48
C ASP A 76 14.25 -31.71 13.81
N LEU A 77 14.79 -31.98 12.62
CA LEU A 77 14.62 -33.27 11.94
C LEU A 77 15.50 -34.36 12.60
N PRO A 78 14.91 -35.43 13.15
CA PRO A 78 15.70 -36.52 13.73
C PRO A 78 16.33 -37.40 12.63
N GLY A 79 17.64 -37.67 12.77
CA GLY A 79 18.37 -38.63 11.93
C GLY A 79 19.57 -38.03 11.18
N LEU A 80 20.29 -38.88 10.42
CA LEU A 80 21.46 -38.51 9.61
C LEU A 80 21.08 -37.77 8.31
N GLN A 81 19.97 -37.02 8.28
CA GLN A 81 19.63 -36.17 7.13
C GLN A 81 20.53 -34.93 7.16
N ARG A 82 21.77 -35.15 6.72
CA ARG A 82 22.82 -34.13 6.62
C ARG A 82 22.35 -32.98 5.75
N LEU A 83 22.67 -31.75 6.19
CA LEU A 83 22.58 -30.56 5.35
C LEU A 83 23.20 -30.85 3.95
N PRO A 84 22.70 -30.25 2.86
CA PRO A 84 23.28 -30.41 1.53
C PRO A 84 24.80 -30.23 1.56
N ARG A 85 25.53 -31.04 0.77
CA ARG A 85 26.99 -30.96 0.66
C ARG A 85 27.40 -29.50 0.38
N GLY A 86 28.36 -28.98 1.16
CA GLY A 86 28.82 -27.58 1.08
C GLY A 86 28.49 -26.70 2.30
N PHE A 87 27.75 -27.21 3.29
CA PHE A 87 27.62 -26.56 4.60
C PHE A 87 28.88 -26.82 5.45
N SER A 88 29.44 -25.77 6.07
CA SER A 88 30.68 -25.86 6.85
C SER A 88 30.54 -26.77 8.06
N GLY A 89 31.60 -27.54 8.38
CA GLY A 89 31.68 -28.35 9.59
C GLY A 89 31.17 -29.79 9.49
N GLN A 90 30.87 -30.31 8.29
CA GLN A 90 30.55 -31.74 8.17
C GLN A 90 31.81 -32.60 8.08
N PRO A 91 31.96 -33.64 8.92
CA PRO A 91 33.03 -34.62 8.76
C PRO A 91 32.77 -35.43 7.49
N PHE A 92 33.80 -35.54 6.64
CA PHE A 92 33.83 -36.49 5.54
C PHE A 92 33.79 -37.91 6.12
N VAL A 93 32.86 -38.73 5.63
CA VAL A 93 32.84 -40.18 5.84
C VAL A 93 33.34 -40.82 4.55
#